data_AF-A0A6H2A4J6-F1
#
_entry.id   AF-A0A6H2A4J6-F1
#
_cell.length_a   1.000
_cell.length_b   1.000
_cell.length_c   1.000
_cell.angle_alpha   90.00
_cell.angle_beta   90.00
_cell.angle_gamma   90.00
#
_symmetry.space_group_name_H-M   'P 1'
#
loop_
_entity.id
_entity.type
_entity.pdbx_description
1 polymer ?
#
loop_
_entity_poly.entity_id
_entity_poly.type
_entity_poly.pdbx_seq_one_letter_code
_entity_poly.pdbx_strand_id
1 'polypeptide(L)'
;MNYFIIFNDRSVKEITEQQKMSIFEGSANPNFKNILIGDSLIAFSSIAKILSEKEYCEQYPDKRVAEVPLFKSLPEPILSEDQNKTRQVKRLKLMIQGLQNYINSDNYQWTDKPKILLAQIKQKLEKATQGINFEIRDFYNVIN
;
A
#
# COMPACT_ATOMS: atom_id res chain seq x y z
N MET A 1 -27.96 -4.43 -12.80
CA MET A 1 -26.87 -5.10 -13.54
C MET A 1 -25.59 -4.84 -12.78
N ASN A 2 -24.82 -5.89 -12.48
CA ASN A 2 -23.68 -5.79 -11.59
C ASN A 2 -22.40 -5.53 -12.39
N TYR A 3 -21.50 -4.75 -11.80
CA TYR A 3 -20.21 -4.39 -12.38
C TYR A 3 -19.10 -4.75 -11.41
N PHE A 4 -17.91 -5.00 -11.95
CA PHE A 4 -16.75 -5.41 -11.17
C PHE A 4 -15.61 -4.41 -11.37
N ILE A 5 -15.16 -3.81 -10.27
CA ILE A 5 -13.90 -3.08 -10.22
C ILE A 5 -12.78 -4.11 -10.06
N ILE A 6 -11.80 -4.05 -10.96
CA ILE A 6 -10.55 -4.77 -10.84
C ILE A 6 -9.49 -3.77 -10.42
N PHE A 7 -8.82 -4.04 -9.31
CA PHE A 7 -7.75 -3.20 -8.78
C PHE A 7 -6.38 -3.64 -9.31
N ASN A 8 -5.37 -2.78 -9.19
CA ASN A 8 -3.99 -3.06 -9.61
C ASN A 8 -3.36 -4.27 -8.90
N ASP A 9 -3.77 -4.55 -7.66
CA ASP A 9 -3.36 -5.73 -6.90
C ASP A 9 -4.13 -7.00 -7.29
N ARG A 10 -4.98 -6.92 -8.34
CA ARG A 10 -5.86 -7.98 -8.86
C ARG A 10 -7.01 -8.36 -7.93
N SER A 11 -7.23 -7.61 -6.86
CA SER A 11 -8.47 -7.74 -6.09
C SER A 11 -9.66 -7.25 -6.90
N VAL A 12 -10.85 -7.76 -6.56
CA VAL A 12 -12.09 -7.46 -7.28
C VAL A 12 -13.15 -7.01 -6.28
N LYS A 13 -13.91 -5.97 -6.64
CA LYS A 13 -15.07 -5.52 -5.86
C LYS A 13 -16.29 -5.36 -6.76
N GLU A 14 -17.39 -5.96 -6.35
CA GLU A 14 -18.68 -5.78 -6.98
C GLU A 14 -19.26 -4.39 -6.65
N ILE A 15 -19.83 -3.75 -7.65
CA ILE A 15 -20.45 -2.44 -7.57
C ILE A 15 -21.74 -2.39 -8.40
N THR A 16 -22.62 -1.46 -8.01
CA THR A 16 -23.86 -1.18 -8.75
C THR A 16 -23.59 -0.27 -9.95
N GLU A 17 -24.56 -0.22 -10.86
CA GLU A 17 -24.54 0.71 -11.99
C GLU A 17 -24.45 2.18 -11.55
N GLN A 18 -25.16 2.56 -10.48
CA GLN A 18 -25.08 3.92 -9.92
C GLN A 18 -23.67 4.24 -9.43
N GLN A 19 -23.04 3.29 -8.72
CA GLN A 19 -21.66 3.46 -8.22
C GLN A 19 -20.66 3.57 -9.38
N LYS A 20 -20.83 2.77 -10.43
CA LYS A 20 -20.03 2.88 -11.67
C LYS A 20 -20.11 4.29 -12.24
N MET A 21 -21.31 4.84 -12.40
CA MET A 21 -21.50 6.19 -12.94
C MET A 21 -20.81 7.25 -12.08
N SER A 22 -20.95 7.17 -10.75
CA SER A 22 -20.26 8.07 -9.82
C SER A 22 -18.73 7.98 -9.95
N ILE A 23 -18.16 6.80 -10.20
CA ILE A 23 -16.72 6.65 -10.45
C ILE A 23 -16.33 7.38 -11.73
N PHE A 24 -17.07 7.19 -12.83
CA PHE A 24 -16.75 7.84 -14.10
C PHE A 24 -16.83 9.36 -14.00
N GLU A 25 -17.92 9.89 -13.43
CA GLU A 25 -18.09 11.33 -13.20
C GLU A 25 -16.99 11.90 -12.31
N GLY A 26 -16.66 11.21 -11.21
CA GLY A 26 -15.59 11.60 -10.29
C GLY A 26 -14.21 11.54 -10.94
N SER A 27 -13.93 10.52 -11.76
CA SER A 27 -12.65 10.34 -12.44
C SER A 27 -12.38 11.39 -13.52
N ALA A 28 -13.44 11.96 -14.10
CA ALA A 28 -13.35 13.04 -15.07
C ALA A 28 -12.95 14.38 -14.42
N ASN A 29 -13.06 14.50 -13.10
CA ASN A 29 -12.73 15.72 -12.38
C ASN A 29 -11.31 15.64 -11.76
N PRO A 30 -10.36 16.47 -12.20
CA PRO A 30 -8.96 16.39 -11.77
C PRO A 30 -8.75 16.71 -10.27
N ASN A 31 -9.73 17.32 -9.61
CA ASN A 31 -9.65 17.64 -8.19
C ASN A 31 -10.04 16.46 -7.29
N PHE A 32 -10.78 15.48 -7.81
CA PHE A 32 -11.16 14.29 -7.06
C PHE A 32 -10.17 13.16 -7.32
N LYS A 33 -9.56 12.66 -6.24
CA LYS A 33 -8.61 11.53 -6.30
C LYS A 33 -9.20 10.23 -5.78
N ASN A 34 -10.25 10.33 -4.97
CA ASN A 34 -10.84 9.23 -4.25
C ASN A 34 -12.38 9.31 -4.33
N ILE A 35 -13.03 8.16 -4.20
CA ILE A 35 -14.48 8.01 -4.13
C ILE A 35 -14.87 7.05 -3.01
N LEU A 36 -15.97 7.34 -2.32
CA LEU A 36 -16.54 6.46 -1.31
C LEU A 36 -17.54 5.50 -1.96
N ILE A 37 -17.31 4.18 -1.81
CA ILE A 37 -18.20 3.13 -2.33
C ILE A 37 -18.57 2.18 -1.18
N GLY A 38 -19.80 2.32 -0.68
CA GLY A 38 -20.19 1.73 0.61
C GLY A 38 -19.33 2.34 1.71
N ASP A 39 -18.75 1.50 2.56
CA ASP A 39 -17.85 1.94 3.64
C ASP A 39 -16.37 2.02 3.21
N SER A 40 -16.07 1.83 1.93
CA SER A 40 -14.68 1.83 1.43
C SER A 40 -14.34 3.11 0.68
N LEU A 41 -13.27 3.78 1.12
CA LEU A 41 -12.65 4.85 0.35
C LEU A 41 -11.68 4.26 -0.69
N ILE A 42 -11.97 4.49 -1.96
CA ILE A 42 -11.21 3.94 -3.10
C ILE A 42 -10.50 5.08 -3.81
N ALA A 43 -9.21 4.95 -4.04
CA ALA A 43 -8.45 5.87 -4.89
C ALA A 43 -8.68 5.53 -6.36
N PHE A 44 -8.90 6.53 -7.23
CA PHE A 44 -9.06 6.26 -8.67
C PHE A 44 -7.81 5.62 -9.28
N SER A 45 -6.62 5.95 -8.76
CA SER A 45 -5.36 5.37 -9.20
C SER A 45 -5.20 3.88 -8.88
N SER A 46 -5.99 3.32 -7.96
CA SER A 46 -5.94 1.88 -7.66
C SER A 46 -6.82 1.06 -8.59
N ILE A 47 -7.75 1.69 -9.32
CA ILE A 47 -8.66 1.04 -10.26
C ILE A 47 -7.90 0.74 -11.55
N ALA A 48 -7.79 -0.54 -11.91
CA ALA A 48 -7.21 -0.97 -13.17
C ALA A 48 -8.27 -0.95 -14.28
N LYS A 49 -9.42 -1.57 -14.04
CA LYS A 49 -10.52 -1.71 -15.01
C LYS A 49 -11.86 -1.81 -14.29
N ILE A 50 -12.94 -1.44 -14.99
CA ILE A 50 -14.31 -1.73 -14.57
C ILE A 50 -14.96 -2.54 -15.70
N LEU A 51 -15.46 -3.72 -15.38
CA LEU A 51 -16.10 -4.63 -16.33
C LEU A 51 -17.55 -4.86 -15.95
N SER A 52 -18.42 -5.06 -16.94
CA SER A 52 -19.72 -5.66 -16.70
C SER A 52 -19.56 -7.12 -16.26
N GLU A 53 -20.58 -7.68 -15.61
CA GLU A 53 -20.61 -9.09 -15.23
C GLU A 53 -20.31 -10.04 -16.40
N LYS A 54 -20.88 -9.75 -17.59
CA LYS A 54 -20.64 -10.53 -18.80
C LYS A 54 -19.16 -10.51 -19.20
N GLU A 55 -18.57 -9.32 -19.30
CA GLU A 55 -17.15 -9.15 -19.68
C GLU A 55 -16.20 -9.77 -18.64
N TYR A 56 -16.57 -9.70 -17.36
CA TYR A 56 -15.79 -10.31 -16.29
C TYR A 56 -15.76 -11.84 -16.43
N CYS A 57 -16.91 -12.47 -16.60
CA CYS A 57 -17.00 -13.93 -16.79
C CYS A 57 -16.29 -14.40 -18.07
N GLU A 58 -16.35 -13.62 -19.15
CA GLU A 58 -15.61 -13.92 -20.40
C GLU A 58 -14.09 -13.85 -20.21
N GLN A 59 -13.59 -12.86 -19.46
CA GLN A 59 -12.15 -12.69 -19.22
C GLN A 59 -11.61 -13.61 -18.12
N TYR A 60 -12.47 -14.06 -17.19
CA TYR A 60 -12.09 -14.88 -16.04
C TYR A 60 -13.01 -16.11 -15.90
N PRO A 61 -13.02 -17.03 -16.87
CA PRO A 61 -13.98 -18.15 -16.93
C PRO A 61 -13.87 -19.11 -15.73
N ASP A 62 -12.68 -19.25 -15.15
CA ASP A 62 -12.44 -20.13 -14.00
C ASP A 62 -12.65 -19.43 -12.64
N LYS A 63 -12.92 -18.12 -12.65
CA LYS A 63 -13.25 -17.37 -11.44
C LYS A 63 -14.76 -17.22 -11.39
N ARG A 64 -15.43 -18.08 -10.61
CA ARG A 64 -16.74 -17.71 -10.07
C ARG A 64 -16.59 -16.33 -9.41
N VAL A 65 -17.61 -15.49 -9.51
CA VAL A 65 -17.72 -14.27 -8.69
C VAL A 65 -17.55 -14.73 -7.25
N ALA A 66 -16.31 -14.71 -6.79
CA ALA A 66 -16.03 -15.01 -5.41
C ALA A 66 -16.69 -13.85 -4.70
N GLU A 67 -17.70 -14.15 -3.89
CA GLU A 67 -17.91 -13.40 -2.66
C GLU A 67 -16.53 -13.35 -2.01
N VAL A 68 -15.75 -12.32 -2.35
CA VAL A 68 -14.43 -12.15 -1.78
C VAL A 68 -14.78 -12.00 -0.32
N PRO A 69 -14.39 -12.93 0.58
CA PRO A 69 -14.54 -12.64 1.98
C PRO A 69 -13.76 -11.36 2.12
N LEU A 70 -14.46 -10.28 2.50
CA LEU A 70 -13.82 -9.05 2.93
C LEU A 70 -12.68 -9.53 3.78
N PHE A 71 -11.44 -9.36 3.33
CA PHE A 71 -10.31 -9.49 4.20
C PHE A 71 -10.57 -8.36 5.19
N LYS A 72 -11.33 -8.65 6.26
CA LYS A 72 -11.09 -8.07 7.56
C LYS A 72 -9.59 -8.23 7.65
N SER A 73 -8.88 -7.10 7.59
CA SER A 73 -7.46 -7.06 7.86
C SER A 73 -7.25 -8.06 8.99
N LEU A 74 -6.51 -9.15 8.71
CA LEU A 74 -6.12 -10.07 9.77
C LEU A 74 -5.66 -9.13 10.88
N PRO A 75 -6.28 -9.17 12.08
CA PRO A 75 -5.94 -8.23 13.13
C PRO A 75 -4.43 -8.23 13.18
N GLU A 76 -3.82 -7.05 12.97
CA GLU A 76 -2.36 -6.97 12.94
C GLU A 76 -1.89 -7.78 14.14
N PRO A 77 -0.94 -8.72 13.95
CA PRO A 77 -0.51 -9.56 15.06
C PRO A 77 -0.24 -8.62 16.23
N ILE A 78 -0.81 -8.92 17.40
CA ILE A 78 -0.58 -8.11 18.59
C ILE A 78 0.90 -8.29 18.92
N LEU A 79 1.72 -7.43 18.33
CA LEU A 79 3.14 -7.45 18.50
C LEU A 79 3.43 -6.87 19.87
N SER A 80 4.37 -7.47 20.58
CA SER A 80 4.91 -6.85 21.77
C SER A 80 5.47 -5.47 21.41
N GLU A 81 5.53 -4.58 22.39
CA GLU A 81 6.09 -3.23 22.20
C GLU A 81 7.51 -3.28 21.58
N ASP A 82 8.31 -4.28 21.97
CA ASP A 82 9.66 -4.51 21.46
C ASP A 82 9.68 -4.97 19.99
N GLN A 83 8.73 -5.81 19.58
CA GLN A 83 8.58 -6.21 18.18
C GLN A 83 8.16 -5.04 17.30
N ASN A 84 7.27 -4.17 17.81
CA ASN A 84 6.87 -2.94 17.14
C ASN A 84 8.04 -1.97 16.98
N LYS A 85 8.83 -1.75 18.04
CA LYS A 85 10.06 -0.94 18.01
C LYS A 85 11.07 -1.49 16.99
N THR A 86 11.30 -2.80 17.00
CA THR A 86 12.22 -3.47 16.06
C THR A 86 11.77 -3.31 14.61
N ARG A 87 10.47 -3.50 14.33
CA ARG A 87 9.90 -3.26 12.99
C ARG A 87 10.03 -1.80 12.56
N GLN A 88 9.77 -0.86 13.47
CA GLN A 88 9.91 0.57 13.20
C GLN A 88 11.35 0.92 12.82
N VAL A 89 12.34 0.45 13.57
CA VAL A 89 13.77 0.63 13.26
C VAL A 89 14.12 0.03 11.90
N LYS A 90 13.67 -1.19 11.59
CA LYS A 90 13.90 -1.82 10.29
C LYS A 90 13.32 -1.00 9.13
N ARG A 91 12.09 -0.51 9.27
CA ARG A 91 11.43 0.35 8.27
C ARG A 91 12.21 1.64 8.04
N LEU A 92 12.63 2.32 9.11
CA LEU A 92 13.41 3.56 9.02
C LEU A 92 14.77 3.34 8.34
N LYS A 93 15.47 2.23 8.65
CA LYS A 93 16.73 1.86 7.95
C LYS A 93 16.53 1.65 6.45
N LEU A 94 15.47 0.93 6.06
CA LEU A 94 15.15 0.70 4.64
C LEU A 94 14.79 2.01 3.91
N MET A 95 14.05 2.91 4.56
CA MET A 95 13.73 4.22 4.00
C MET A 95 14.98 5.08 3.80
N ILE A 96 15.91 5.07 4.76
CA ILE A 96 17.21 5.76 4.66
C ILE A 96 18.00 5.22 3.46
N GLN A 97 18.12 3.89 3.34
CA GLN A 97 18.82 3.25 2.23
C GLN A 97 18.21 3.63 0.87
N GLY A 98 16.88 3.56 0.75
CA GLY A 98 16.17 3.93 -0.48
C GLY A 98 16.37 5.40 -0.86
N LEU A 99 16.29 6.32 0.11
CA LEU A 99 16.51 7.75 -0.13
C LEU A 99 17.96 8.06 -0.47
N GLN A 100 18.93 7.41 0.17
CA GLN A 100 20.35 7.56 -0.17
C GLN A 100 20.63 7.06 -1.59
N ASN A 101 20.09 5.90 -1.96
CA ASN A 101 20.22 5.37 -3.33
C ASN A 101 19.61 6.31 -4.36
N TYR A 102 18.44 6.89 -4.06
CA TYR A 102 17.81 7.88 -4.93
C TYR A 102 18.66 9.14 -5.09
N ILE A 103 19.17 9.71 -3.99
CA ILE A 103 20.02 10.91 -4.00
C ILE A 103 21.35 10.66 -4.74
N ASN A 104 21.90 9.45 -4.64
CA ASN A 104 23.14 9.08 -5.30
C ASN A 104 22.94 8.61 -6.76
N SER A 105 21.71 8.53 -7.24
CA SER A 105 21.41 8.09 -8.60
C SER A 105 21.58 9.22 -9.61
N ASP A 106 21.91 8.87 -10.85
CA ASP A 106 22.04 9.82 -11.97
C ASP A 106 20.72 10.55 -12.28
N ASN A 107 19.58 10.00 -11.83
CA ASN A 107 18.24 10.57 -11.98
C ASN A 107 17.88 11.58 -10.89
N TYR A 108 18.79 11.87 -9.96
CA TYR A 108 18.54 12.81 -8.89
C TYR A 108 18.49 14.24 -9.42
N GLN A 109 17.37 14.92 -9.18
CA GLN A 109 17.13 16.29 -9.66
C GLN A 109 17.84 17.38 -8.81
N TRP A 110 18.85 17.02 -8.01
CA TRP A 110 19.66 17.94 -7.20
C TRP A 110 18.88 18.86 -6.25
N THR A 111 17.64 18.49 -5.88
CA THR A 111 16.79 19.29 -5.00
C THR A 111 17.06 19.00 -3.52
N ASP A 112 16.91 19.97 -2.62
CA ASP A 112 17.18 19.74 -1.20
C ASP A 112 16.12 18.92 -0.46
N LYS A 113 14.92 18.77 -1.03
CA LYS A 113 13.78 18.10 -0.35
C LYS A 113 14.10 16.65 0.07
N PRO A 114 14.69 15.78 -0.77
CA PRO A 114 15.07 14.42 -0.37
C PRO A 114 16.18 14.40 0.70
N LYS A 115 17.10 15.37 0.68
CA LYS A 115 18.16 15.49 1.71
C LYS A 115 17.58 15.91 3.06
N ILE A 116 16.64 16.86 3.07
CA ILE A 116 15.91 17.28 4.28
C ILE A 116 15.11 16.10 4.85
N LEU A 117 14.38 15.37 3.98
CA LEU A 117 13.63 14.19 4.40
C LEU A 117 14.55 13.09 4.96
N LEU A 118 15.70 12.87 4.33
CA LEU A 118 16.71 11.93 4.82
C LEU A 118 17.20 12.31 6.23
N ALA A 119 17.49 13.60 6.48
CA ALA A 119 17.91 14.08 7.80
C ALA A 119 16.81 13.86 8.87
N GLN A 120 15.54 14.14 8.53
CA GLN A 120 14.41 13.91 9.43
C GLN A 120 14.22 12.43 9.78
N ILE A 121 14.37 11.53 8.80
CA ILE A 121 14.24 10.08 9.02
C ILE A 121 15.41 9.56 9.85
N LYS A 122 16.64 10.06 9.64
CA LYS A 122 17.80 9.74 10.50
C LYS A 122 17.57 10.15 11.95
N GLN A 123 17.07 11.36 12.19
CA GLN A 123 16.74 11.81 13.55
C GLN A 123 15.63 10.95 14.19
N LYS A 124 14.64 10.52 13.42
CA LYS A 124 13.60 9.58 13.90
C LYS A 124 14.17 8.20 14.21
N LEU A 125 15.14 7.71 13.43
CA LEU A 125 15.83 6.46 13.70
C LEU A 125 16.62 6.53 15.01
N GLU A 126 17.39 7.60 15.22
CA GLU A 126 18.16 7.80 16.46
C GLU A 126 17.26 7.75 17.69
N LYS A 127 16.14 8.48 17.67
CA LYS A 127 15.13 8.45 18.74
C LYS A 127 14.49 7.07 18.93
N ALA A 128 14.20 6.36 17.84
CA ALA A 128 13.62 5.02 17.89
C ALA A 128 14.61 3.96 18.42
N THR A 129 15.92 4.20 18.29
CA THR A 129 16.98 3.32 18.81
C THR A 129 17.37 3.65 20.26
N GLN A 130 17.05 4.85 20.76
CA GLN A 130 17.25 5.21 22.17
C GLN A 130 16.29 4.40 23.05
N GLY A 131 16.84 3.54 23.91
CA GLY A 131 16.05 2.66 24.80
C GLY A 131 15.78 1.25 24.27
N ILE A 132 16.33 0.88 23.10
CA ILE A 132 16.39 -0.52 22.68
C ILE A 132 17.70 -1.10 23.23
N ASN A 133 17.61 -1.97 24.24
CA ASN A 133 18.70 -2.88 24.55
C ASN A 133 18.81 -3.85 23.37
N PHE A 134 19.74 -3.60 22.45
CA PHE A 134 20.23 -4.65 21.57
C PHE A 134 20.99 -5.63 22.46
N GLU A 135 20.29 -6.53 23.14
CA GLU A 135 20.88 -7.84 23.40
C GLU A 135 21.15 -8.40 22.01
N ILE A 136 22.42 -8.34 21.61
CA ILE A 136 22.95 -9.00 20.44
C ILE A 136 22.73 -10.49 20.71
N ARG A 137 21.56 -11.00 20.33
CA ARG A 137 21.37 -12.41 20.06
C ARG A 137 21.49 -12.57 18.56
N ASP A 138 22.70 -12.96 18.21
CA ASP A 138 23.10 -13.61 16.97
C ASP A 138 21.92 -14.24 16.22
N PHE A 139 21.54 -13.61 15.12
CA PHE A 139 20.88 -14.30 14.02
C PHE A 139 21.86 -14.37 12.85
N TYR A 140 23.04 -14.91 13.12
CA TYR A 140 23.76 -15.71 12.14
C TYR A 140 23.19 -17.13 12.21
N ASN A 141 22.88 -17.69 11.04
CA ASN A 141 22.52 -19.10 10.74
C ASN A 141 21.06 -19.33 10.33
N VAL A 142 20.71 -18.91 9.11
CA VAL A 142 19.91 -19.76 8.21
C VAL A 142 20.40 -19.55 6.76
N ILE A 143 21.60 -20.03 6.46
CA ILE A 143 21.93 -20.61 5.15
C ILE A 143 22.80 -21.83 5.46
N ASN A 144 22.18 -23.01 5.44
CA ASN A 144 22.80 -24.28 5.08
C ASN A 144 21.77 -25.00 4.21
#